data_AF-A0AAN1QLZ0-F1
#
_entry.id   AF-A0AAN1QLZ0-F1
#
_cell.length_a   1.000
_cell.length_b   1.000
_cell.length_c   1.000
_cell.angle_alpha   90.00
_cell.angle_beta   90.00
_cell.angle_gamma   90.00
#
_symmetry.space_group_name_H-M   'P 1'
#
loop_
_entity.id
_entity.type
_entity.pdbx_description
1 polymer ?
#
loop_
_entity_poly.entity_id
_entity_poly.type
_entity_poly.pdbx_seq_one_letter_code
_entity_poly.pdbx_strand_id
1 'polypeptide(L)'
;MTLDPTPAFSTDPELICFSSRFQDEMEMYAPAEVVAHYLDRHEEWFRRCAEPMTTTSIGKDAYAIVLGRYGSLGFEVEPQIGLELLPADQGVYRICTVPVPGYEPQGYQVDFQASLSLEQLTHETDAPVTEATAVAWDLLLTVGIRLPRFIHMLPQKLVHSTGDHLLRQIVRQTSRRLTHRVQEDFHQQLNLPLPPRRHARF
;
A
#
# COMPACT_ATOMS: atom_id res chain seq x y z
N MET A 1 -11.45 22.04 13.41
CA MET A 1 -11.12 21.62 12.04
C MET A 1 -11.76 20.26 11.88
N THR A 2 -12.89 20.21 11.18
CA THR A 2 -13.73 19.02 11.02
C THR A 2 -12.98 18.00 10.19
N LEU A 3 -12.67 16.84 10.78
CA LEU A 3 -12.29 15.65 10.05
C LEU A 3 -13.47 15.31 9.15
N ASP A 4 -13.31 15.48 7.83
CA ASP A 4 -14.24 14.86 6.89
C ASP A 4 -14.25 13.37 7.19
N PRO A 5 -15.44 12.74 7.31
CA PRO A 5 -15.50 11.32 7.59
C PRO A 5 -14.78 10.58 6.47
N THR A 6 -13.83 9.71 6.84
CA THR A 6 -13.33 8.65 5.97
C THR A 6 -14.55 8.08 5.23
N PRO A 7 -14.57 8.08 3.89
CA PRO A 7 -15.74 7.61 3.16
C PRO A 7 -16.00 6.17 3.63
N ALA A 8 -17.11 5.97 4.33
CA ALA A 8 -17.50 4.65 4.81
C ALA A 8 -17.62 3.77 3.57
N PHE A 9 -16.81 2.72 3.51
CA PHE A 9 -16.87 1.73 2.44
C PHE A 9 -18.34 1.27 2.32
N SER A 10 -18.96 1.58 1.18
CA SER A 10 -20.42 1.49 1.06
C SER A 10 -20.83 0.03 1.04
N THR A 11 -21.88 -0.30 1.77
CA THR A 11 -22.62 -1.55 1.62
C THR A 11 -23.57 -1.48 0.42
N ASP A 12 -23.08 -1.02 -0.75
CA ASP A 12 -23.85 -1.12 -2.00
C ASP A 12 -24.00 -2.62 -2.34
N PRO A 13 -25.23 -3.18 -2.33
CA PRO A 13 -25.44 -4.60 -2.59
C PRO A 13 -25.09 -5.02 -4.02
N GLU A 14 -24.91 -4.06 -4.94
CA GLU A 14 -24.45 -4.34 -6.30
C GLU A 14 -22.92 -4.51 -6.40
N LEU A 15 -22.17 -4.16 -5.35
CA LEU A 15 -20.74 -4.38 -5.29
C LEU A 15 -20.43 -5.77 -4.75
N ILE A 16 -19.55 -6.47 -5.46
CA ILE A 16 -18.94 -7.70 -4.96
C ILE A 16 -17.61 -7.29 -4.30
N CYS A 17 -17.49 -7.61 -3.02
CA CYS A 17 -16.34 -7.23 -2.21
C CYS A 17 -15.30 -8.36 -2.13
N PHE A 18 -14.05 -7.97 -2.28
CA PHE A 18 -12.86 -8.80 -2.15
C PHE A 18 -11.97 -8.18 -1.08
N SER A 19 -11.40 -8.99 -0.19
CA SER A 19 -10.55 -8.48 0.88
C SER A 19 -9.31 -9.33 1.01
N SER A 20 -8.18 -8.67 1.27
CA SER A 20 -6.92 -9.34 1.50
C SER A 20 -6.07 -8.57 2.50
N ARG A 21 -5.35 -9.32 3.34
CA ARG A 21 -4.34 -8.80 4.25
C ARG A 21 -2.95 -9.18 3.76
N PHE A 22 -2.02 -8.25 3.89
CA PHE A 22 -0.61 -8.44 3.54
C PHE A 22 0.26 -7.97 4.69
N GLN A 23 1.29 -8.75 4.96
CA GLN A 23 2.30 -8.44 5.96
C GLN A 23 3.66 -8.71 5.33
N ASP A 24 4.61 -7.83 5.58
CA ASP A 24 6.00 -8.04 5.22
C ASP A 24 6.89 -7.21 6.13
N GLU A 25 8.19 -7.41 5.98
CA GLU A 25 9.21 -6.67 6.69
C GLU A 25 10.30 -6.24 5.72
N MET A 26 10.78 -5.01 5.85
CA MET A 26 12.02 -4.58 5.22
C MET A 26 13.01 -4.11 6.26
N GLU A 27 14.28 -4.45 6.05
CA GLU A 27 15.37 -4.02 6.89
C GLU A 27 15.99 -2.73 6.35
N MET A 28 16.24 -1.77 7.23
CA MET A 28 16.89 -0.51 6.94
C MET A 28 18.16 -0.39 7.78
N TYR A 29 19.32 -0.24 7.14
CA TYR A 29 20.63 -0.21 7.80
C TYR A 29 20.95 1.13 8.47
N ALA A 30 20.05 1.58 9.34
CA ALA A 30 20.24 2.73 10.21
C ALA A 30 19.41 2.58 11.50
N PRO A 31 19.71 3.37 12.54
CA PRO A 31 18.88 3.48 13.73
C PRO A 31 17.45 3.92 13.44
N ALA A 32 16.52 3.54 14.30
CA ALA A 32 15.09 3.80 14.12
C ALA A 32 14.77 5.30 13.94
N GLU A 33 15.52 6.19 14.59
CA GLU A 33 15.37 7.64 14.44
C GLU A 33 15.68 8.13 13.01
N VAL A 34 16.73 7.59 12.39
CA VAL A 34 17.11 7.96 11.00
C VAL A 34 16.07 7.43 10.02
N VAL A 35 15.59 6.20 10.25
CA VAL A 35 14.52 5.60 9.43
C VAL A 35 13.22 6.38 9.57
N ALA A 36 12.85 6.77 10.79
CA ALA A 36 11.69 7.60 11.06
C ALA A 36 11.77 8.94 10.32
N HIS A 37 12.91 9.63 10.43
CA HIS A 37 13.13 10.90 9.73
C HIS A 37 12.97 10.78 8.22
N TYR A 38 13.44 9.68 7.62
CA TYR A 38 13.22 9.43 6.20
C TYR A 38 11.74 9.18 5.87
N LEU A 39 11.04 8.35 6.66
CA LEU A 39 9.63 8.03 6.42
C LEU A 39 8.71 9.26 6.57
N ASP A 40 9.02 10.16 7.50
CA ASP A 40 8.29 11.42 7.71
C ASP A 40 8.39 12.38 6.50
N ARG A 41 9.39 12.22 5.63
CA ARG A 41 9.61 13.05 4.43
C ARG A 41 9.04 12.39 3.17
N HIS A 42 7.85 11.79 3.28
CA HIS A 42 7.24 11.03 2.20
C HIS A 42 6.96 11.85 0.94
N GLU A 43 6.82 13.17 1.03
CA GLU A 43 6.72 14.07 -0.11
C GLU A 43 7.94 14.03 -1.05
N GLU A 44 9.09 13.64 -0.49
CA GLU A 44 10.34 13.51 -1.21
C GLU A 44 10.41 12.17 -1.93
N TRP A 45 10.12 11.04 -1.27
CA TRP A 45 10.38 9.71 -1.84
C TRP A 45 9.13 8.99 -2.39
N PHE A 46 7.93 9.25 -1.87
CA PHE A 46 6.74 8.42 -2.14
C PHE A 46 6.40 8.35 -3.63
N ARG A 47 6.37 9.50 -4.32
CA ARG A 47 6.04 9.56 -5.75
C ARG A 47 7.04 8.81 -6.62
N ARG A 48 8.34 8.88 -6.30
CA ARG A 48 9.40 8.16 -7.03
C ARG A 48 9.28 6.65 -6.80
N CYS A 49 9.02 6.25 -5.56
CA CYS A 49 8.91 4.84 -5.19
C CYS A 49 7.62 4.19 -5.73
N ALA A 50 6.54 4.96 -5.86
CA ALA A 50 5.24 4.50 -6.34
C ALA A 50 5.20 4.16 -7.84
N GLU A 51 6.18 4.61 -8.63
CA GLU A 51 6.25 4.28 -10.05
C GLU A 51 6.16 2.74 -10.32
N PRO A 52 5.55 2.34 -11.45
CA PRO A 52 4.95 3.15 -12.51
C PRO A 52 3.50 3.58 -12.21
N MET A 53 3.02 3.47 -10.96
CA MET A 53 1.69 3.99 -10.62
C MET A 53 1.70 5.51 -10.76
N THR A 54 0.70 6.06 -11.45
CA THR A 54 0.58 7.50 -11.58
C THR A 54 0.17 8.07 -10.23
N THR A 55 1.05 8.87 -9.62
CA THR A 55 0.85 9.41 -8.28
C THR A 55 0.88 10.94 -8.31
N THR A 56 -0.19 11.56 -7.82
CA THR A 56 -0.34 13.02 -7.76
C THR A 56 -0.63 13.45 -6.32
N SER A 57 -0.04 14.56 -5.87
CA SER A 57 -0.37 15.11 -4.55
C SER A 57 -1.73 15.79 -4.62
N ILE A 58 -2.59 15.50 -3.63
CA ILE A 58 -3.93 16.09 -3.47
C ILE A 58 -4.08 16.83 -2.13
N GLY A 59 -3.01 16.87 -1.34
CA GLY A 59 -2.90 17.53 -0.05
C GLY A 59 -1.46 17.48 0.44
N LYS A 60 -1.22 18.03 1.64
CA LYS A 60 0.11 18.03 2.26
C LYS A 60 0.64 16.61 2.44
N ASP A 61 -0.19 15.76 3.03
CA ASP A 61 0.16 14.39 3.40
C ASP A 61 -0.67 13.36 2.59
N ALA A 62 -1.32 13.81 1.50
CA ALA A 62 -2.26 13.03 0.72
C ALA A 62 -1.93 12.96 -0.78
N TYR A 63 -2.14 11.77 -1.37
CA TYR A 63 -1.84 11.46 -2.76
C TYR A 63 -2.99 10.68 -3.43
N ALA A 64 -3.29 11.02 -4.68
CA ALA A 64 -4.11 10.19 -5.56
C ALA A 64 -3.21 9.28 -6.40
N ILE A 65 -3.49 7.98 -6.38
CA ILE A 65 -2.71 6.92 -7.03
C ILE A 65 -3.60 6.16 -8.01
N VAL A 66 -3.18 6.05 -9.26
CA VAL A 66 -3.79 5.15 -10.25
C VAL A 66 -3.03 3.82 -10.22
N LEU A 67 -3.72 2.75 -9.82
CA LEU A 67 -3.10 1.42 -9.63
C LEU A 67 -2.74 0.73 -10.96
N GLY A 68 -3.35 1.18 -12.06
CA GLY A 68 -3.23 0.60 -13.40
C GLY A 68 -4.53 -0.03 -13.89
N ARG A 69 -4.53 -0.58 -15.11
CA ARG A 69 -5.71 -1.19 -15.71
C ARG A 69 -5.77 -2.69 -15.41
N TYR A 70 -6.93 -3.14 -14.94
CA TYR A 70 -7.19 -4.53 -14.63
C TYR A 70 -8.48 -4.96 -15.32
N GLY A 71 -8.43 -6.08 -16.04
CA GLY A 71 -9.60 -6.53 -16.78
C GLY A 71 -9.45 -7.91 -17.38
N SER A 72 -10.59 -8.56 -17.63
CA SER A 72 -10.71 -9.78 -18.42
C SER A 72 -12.15 -9.92 -18.91
N LEU A 73 -12.40 -10.74 -19.93
CA LEU A 73 -13.75 -11.02 -20.45
C LEU A 73 -14.56 -9.76 -20.85
N GLY A 74 -13.90 -8.76 -21.42
CA GLY A 74 -14.54 -7.52 -21.88
C GLY A 74 -14.92 -6.53 -20.77
N PHE A 75 -14.48 -6.78 -19.53
CA PHE A 75 -14.59 -5.85 -18.42
C PHE A 75 -13.20 -5.35 -18.04
N GLU A 76 -13.04 -4.03 -17.89
CA GLU A 76 -11.79 -3.38 -17.50
C GLU A 76 -12.11 -2.26 -16.49
N VAL A 77 -11.27 -2.14 -15.47
CA VAL A 77 -11.32 -1.11 -14.45
C VAL A 77 -9.92 -0.53 -14.23
N GLU A 78 -9.82 0.78 -14.09
CA GLU A 78 -8.59 1.50 -13.75
C GLU A 78 -8.83 2.23 -12.43
N PRO A 79 -8.62 1.57 -11.28
CA PRO A 79 -8.92 2.16 -9.99
C PRO A 79 -7.91 3.25 -9.63
N GLN A 80 -8.46 4.37 -9.19
CA GLN A 80 -7.78 5.50 -8.58
C GLN A 80 -8.16 5.58 -7.11
N ILE A 81 -7.15 5.70 -6.25
CA ILE A 81 -7.33 5.73 -4.79
C ILE A 81 -6.67 6.97 -4.22
N GLY A 82 -7.31 7.61 -3.24
CA GLY A 82 -6.68 8.64 -2.42
C GLY A 82 -6.09 7.99 -1.18
N LEU A 83 -4.82 8.26 -0.89
CA LEU A 83 -4.14 7.80 0.31
C LEU A 83 -3.62 9.00 1.09
N GLU A 84 -3.81 9.00 2.40
CA GLU A 84 -3.17 9.94 3.33
C GLU A 84 -2.14 9.19 4.16
N LEU A 85 -0.90 9.67 4.16
CA LEU A 85 0.21 9.15 4.93
C LEU A 85 0.28 9.96 6.23
N LEU A 86 -0.17 9.36 7.32
CA LEU A 86 -0.22 10.03 8.60
C LEU A 86 1.16 10.03 9.26
N PRO A 87 1.52 11.11 9.98
CA PRO A 87 2.73 11.13 10.80
C PRO A 87 2.68 10.01 11.85
N ALA A 88 3.85 9.62 12.35
CA ALA A 88 3.92 8.58 13.38
C ALA A 88 3.10 8.95 14.62
N ASP A 89 2.30 8.00 15.10
CA ASP A 89 1.65 8.04 16.40
C ASP A 89 2.12 6.85 17.23
N GLN A 90 2.76 7.13 18.38
CA GLN A 90 3.36 6.12 19.25
C GLN A 90 4.30 5.12 18.52
N GLY A 91 5.05 5.60 17.52
CA GLY A 91 5.98 4.78 16.73
C GLY A 91 5.33 3.96 15.63
N VAL A 92 4.03 4.18 15.36
CA VAL A 92 3.27 3.54 14.29
C VAL A 92 2.88 4.57 13.24
N TYR A 93 3.31 4.36 12.00
CA TYR A 93 2.86 5.12 10.84
C TYR A 93 1.58 4.50 10.30
N ARG A 94 0.68 5.32 9.77
CA ARG A 94 -0.58 4.83 9.18
C ARG A 94 -0.78 5.41 7.79
N ILE A 95 -1.35 4.60 6.92
CA ILE A 95 -1.80 5.04 5.61
C ILE A 95 -3.26 4.66 5.48
N CYS A 96 -4.13 5.63 5.26
CA CYS A 96 -5.57 5.42 5.16
C CYS A 96 -6.13 5.99 3.87
N THR A 97 -7.29 5.48 3.47
CA THR A 97 -7.99 6.00 2.29
C THR A 97 -8.62 7.34 2.60
N VAL A 98 -8.48 8.28 1.67
CA VAL A 98 -9.13 9.59 1.69
C VAL A 98 -9.82 9.88 0.35
N PRO A 99 -10.86 10.74 0.33
CA PRO A 99 -11.49 11.16 -0.91
C PRO A 99 -10.49 11.86 -1.85
N VAL A 100 -10.64 11.63 -3.16
CA VAL A 100 -9.89 12.36 -4.17
C VAL A 100 -10.74 13.56 -4.62
N PRO A 101 -10.25 14.81 -4.48
CA PRO A 101 -11.03 16.00 -4.86
C PRO A 101 -11.49 15.96 -6.32
N GLY A 102 -12.79 16.16 -6.54
CA GLY A 102 -13.38 16.19 -7.89
C GLY A 102 -13.45 14.83 -8.60
N TYR A 103 -13.20 13.73 -7.88
CA TYR A 103 -13.25 12.38 -8.43
C TYR A 103 -14.25 11.51 -7.67
N GLU A 104 -15.20 10.93 -8.39
CA GLU A 104 -16.17 9.98 -7.86
C GLU A 104 -15.92 8.61 -8.51
N PRO A 105 -15.46 7.60 -7.75
CA PRO A 105 -15.26 6.24 -8.26
C PRO A 105 -16.55 5.68 -8.88
N GLN A 106 -16.49 5.27 -10.15
CA GLN A 106 -17.64 4.68 -10.83
C GLN A 106 -17.50 3.16 -10.90
N GLY A 107 -18.42 2.45 -10.25
CA GLY A 107 -18.49 0.99 -10.32
C GLY A 107 -17.41 0.26 -9.53
N TYR A 108 -16.65 0.96 -8.69
CA TYR A 108 -15.75 0.34 -7.73
C TYR A 108 -15.59 1.19 -6.47
N GLN A 109 -15.11 0.56 -5.40
CA GLN A 109 -14.70 1.20 -4.16
C GLN A 109 -13.43 0.54 -3.65
N VAL A 110 -12.59 1.32 -2.98
CA VAL A 110 -11.37 0.81 -2.36
C VAL A 110 -11.29 1.35 -0.94
N ASP A 111 -11.02 0.46 0.01
CA ASP A 111 -10.61 0.77 1.37
C ASP A 111 -9.22 0.17 1.60
N PHE A 112 -8.23 1.05 1.66
CA PHE A 112 -6.83 0.79 1.94
C PHE A 112 -6.50 1.28 3.34
N GLN A 113 -6.09 0.35 4.21
CA GLN A 113 -5.66 0.62 5.57
C GLN A 113 -4.33 -0.06 5.83
N ALA A 114 -3.27 0.70 6.02
CA ALA A 114 -1.95 0.17 6.35
C ALA A 114 -1.37 0.78 7.62
N SER A 115 -0.51 0.01 8.28
CA SER A 115 0.32 0.47 9.38
C SER A 115 1.76 0.00 9.22
N LEU A 116 2.72 0.82 9.64
CA LEU A 116 4.14 0.47 9.70
C LEU A 116 4.65 0.69 11.13
N SER A 117 5.45 -0.24 11.63
CA SER A 117 6.12 -0.14 12.93
C SER A 117 7.62 -0.31 12.77
N LEU A 118 8.38 0.45 13.56
CA LEU A 118 9.84 0.41 13.57
C LEU A 118 10.33 -0.39 14.78
N GLU A 119 11.16 -1.39 14.54
CA GLU A 119 11.84 -2.16 15.59
C GLU A 119 13.35 -2.09 15.38
N GLN A 120 14.08 -1.67 16.40
CA GLN A 120 15.54 -1.59 16.34
C GLN A 120 16.14 -3.00 16.37
N LEU A 121 17.01 -3.27 15.41
CA LEU A 121 17.78 -4.51 15.28
C LEU A 121 19.24 -4.24 15.64
N THR A 122 19.79 -5.12 16.46
CA THR A 122 21.23 -5.15 16.73
C THR A 122 21.84 -6.29 15.95
N HIS A 123 22.72 -5.98 15.01
CA HIS A 123 23.51 -7.00 14.31
C HIS A 123 24.72 -7.40 15.13
N GLU A 124 25.25 -8.58 14.88
CA GLU A 124 26.53 -9.01 15.46
C GLU A 124 27.66 -8.07 15.02
N THR A 125 28.68 -7.91 15.87
CA THR A 125 29.74 -6.91 15.73
C THR A 125 30.57 -7.02 14.44
N ASP A 126 30.55 -8.18 13.77
CA ASP A 126 31.26 -8.44 12.51
C ASP A 126 30.42 -8.14 11.24
N ALA A 127 29.18 -7.68 11.41
CA ALA A 127 28.35 -7.24 10.29
C ALA A 127 28.86 -5.92 9.70
N PRO A 128 28.70 -5.67 8.37
CA PRO A 128 29.10 -4.42 7.74
C PRO A 128 28.33 -3.20 8.27
N VAL A 129 27.19 -3.42 8.93
CA VAL A 129 26.43 -2.39 9.65
C VAL A 129 26.01 -2.97 11.00
N THR A 130 26.31 -2.27 12.09
CA THR A 130 26.04 -2.73 13.47
C THR A 130 24.62 -2.41 13.95
N GLU A 131 23.99 -1.39 13.37
CA GLU A 131 22.64 -0.94 13.73
C GLU A 131 21.71 -0.99 12.52
N ALA A 132 20.57 -1.64 12.68
CA ALA A 132 19.54 -1.69 11.66
C ALA A 132 18.16 -1.49 12.30
N THR A 133 17.15 -1.32 11.46
CA THR A 133 15.75 -1.20 11.88
C THR A 133 14.91 -2.11 10.98
N ALA A 134 14.13 -2.99 11.58
CA ALA A 134 13.04 -3.67 10.91
C ALA A 134 11.87 -2.70 10.76
N VAL A 135 11.41 -2.53 9.53
CA VAL A 135 10.16 -1.84 9.20
C VAL A 135 9.14 -2.90 8.85
N ALA A 136 8.36 -3.32 9.84
CA ALA A 136 7.24 -4.22 9.65
C ALA A 136 6.04 -3.43 9.14
N TRP A 137 5.35 -3.93 8.11
CA TRP A 137 4.11 -3.33 7.63
C TRP A 137 2.97 -4.34 7.56
N ASP A 138 1.77 -3.83 7.78
CA ASP A 138 0.50 -4.53 7.68
C ASP A 138 -0.43 -3.72 6.76
N LEU A 139 -1.07 -4.37 5.81
CA LEU A 139 -2.07 -3.78 4.92
C LEU A 139 -3.31 -4.64 4.92
N LEU A 140 -4.44 -4.04 5.27
CA LEU A 140 -5.76 -4.54 4.94
C LEU A 140 -6.30 -3.76 3.74
N LEU A 141 -6.57 -4.48 2.65
CA LEU A 141 -7.18 -3.92 1.46
C LEU A 141 -8.53 -4.59 1.20
N THR A 142 -9.57 -3.78 1.09
CA THR A 142 -10.89 -4.20 0.63
C THR A 142 -11.25 -3.47 -0.65
N VAL A 143 -11.68 -4.20 -1.67
CA VAL A 143 -12.09 -3.66 -2.97
C VAL A 143 -13.50 -4.15 -3.29
N GLY A 144 -14.41 -3.23 -3.55
CA GLY A 144 -15.75 -3.49 -4.04
C GLY A 144 -15.80 -3.21 -5.54
N ILE A 145 -16.33 -4.12 -6.34
CA ILE A 145 -16.46 -3.93 -7.79
C ILE A 145 -17.87 -4.27 -8.25
N ARG A 146 -18.46 -3.40 -9.06
CA ARG A 146 -19.73 -3.65 -9.75
C ARG A 146 -19.43 -4.48 -11.00
N LEU A 147 -19.57 -5.80 -10.88
CA LEU A 147 -19.33 -6.71 -11.99
C LEU A 147 -20.51 -6.72 -12.98
N PRO A 148 -20.25 -6.92 -14.28
CA PRO A 148 -21.31 -7.04 -15.29
C PRO A 148 -22.31 -8.15 -14.97
N ARG A 149 -23.57 -7.98 -15.40
CA ARG A 149 -24.68 -8.90 -15.12
C ARG A 149 -24.39 -10.37 -15.44
N PHE A 150 -23.59 -10.66 -16.46
CA PHE A 150 -23.27 -12.04 -16.83
C PHE A 150 -22.41 -12.77 -15.80
N ILE A 151 -21.60 -12.06 -15.01
CA ILE A 151 -20.79 -12.66 -13.94
C ILE A 151 -21.68 -13.15 -12.80
N HIS A 152 -22.82 -12.49 -12.56
CA HIS A 152 -23.79 -12.90 -11.54
C HIS A 152 -24.47 -14.24 -11.86
N MET A 153 -24.33 -14.77 -13.08
CA MET A 153 -24.78 -16.11 -13.44
C MET A 153 -23.80 -17.21 -12.99
N LEU A 154 -22.58 -16.86 -12.60
CA LEU A 154 -21.59 -17.80 -12.07
C LEU A 154 -21.85 -18.08 -10.58
N PRO A 155 -21.44 -19.26 -10.06
CA PRO A 155 -21.51 -19.52 -8.62
C PRO A 155 -20.72 -18.47 -7.83
N GLN A 156 -21.35 -17.85 -6.83
CA GLN A 156 -20.72 -16.79 -6.03
C GLN A 156 -19.36 -17.19 -5.46
N LYS A 157 -19.21 -18.44 -4.99
CA LYS A 157 -17.92 -18.95 -4.49
C LYS A 157 -16.79 -18.87 -5.51
N LEU A 158 -17.08 -19.07 -6.80
CA LEU A 158 -16.10 -19.02 -7.88
C LEU A 158 -15.72 -17.58 -8.23
N VAL A 159 -16.70 -16.67 -8.22
CA VAL A 159 -16.47 -15.24 -8.42
C VAL A 159 -15.58 -14.69 -7.29
N HIS A 160 -15.92 -14.98 -6.02
CA HIS A 160 -15.13 -14.55 -4.87
C HIS A 160 -13.71 -15.13 -4.88
N SER A 161 -13.55 -16.44 -5.08
CA SER A 161 -12.21 -17.06 -5.05
C SER A 161 -11.29 -16.56 -6.16
N THR A 162 -11.85 -16.32 -7.36
CA THR A 162 -11.10 -15.79 -8.51
C THR A 162 -10.72 -14.33 -8.29
N GLY A 163 -11.66 -13.50 -7.83
CA GLY A 163 -11.41 -12.10 -7.54
C GLY A 163 -10.43 -11.90 -6.37
N ASP A 164 -10.58 -12.66 -5.28
CA ASP A 164 -9.64 -12.64 -4.15
C ASP A 164 -8.23 -13.05 -4.58
N HIS A 165 -8.11 -14.05 -5.45
CA HIS A 165 -6.81 -14.49 -5.96
C HIS A 165 -6.15 -13.43 -6.84
N LEU A 166 -6.94 -12.83 -7.75
CA LEU A 166 -6.46 -11.75 -8.60
C LEU A 166 -6.03 -10.52 -7.78
N LEU A 167 -6.87 -10.09 -6.84
CA LEU A 167 -6.55 -9.00 -5.92
C LEU A 167 -5.26 -9.31 -5.14
N ARG A 168 -5.15 -10.53 -4.60
CA ARG A 168 -3.93 -11.00 -3.93
C ARG A 168 -2.70 -10.88 -4.81
N GLN A 169 -2.78 -11.29 -6.07
CA GLN A 169 -1.65 -11.22 -6.98
C GLN A 169 -1.24 -9.78 -7.28
N ILE A 170 -2.21 -8.91 -7.56
CA ILE A 170 -1.98 -7.49 -7.88
C ILE A 170 -1.30 -6.79 -6.71
N VAL A 171 -1.91 -6.87 -5.53
CA VAL A 171 -1.41 -6.17 -4.35
C VAL A 171 -0.05 -6.72 -3.95
N ARG A 172 0.13 -8.04 -3.97
CA ARG A 172 1.43 -8.65 -3.68
C ARG A 172 2.51 -8.11 -4.61
N GLN A 173 2.26 -7.98 -5.91
CA GLN A 173 3.23 -7.44 -6.84
C GLN A 173 3.53 -5.96 -6.58
N THR A 174 2.48 -5.16 -6.38
CA THR A 174 2.59 -3.71 -6.18
C THR A 174 3.26 -3.37 -4.85
N SER A 175 2.80 -3.98 -3.74
CA SER A 175 3.36 -3.76 -2.41
C SER A 175 4.82 -4.17 -2.34
N ARG A 176 5.19 -5.38 -2.83
CA ARG A 176 6.59 -5.81 -2.85
C ARG A 176 7.49 -4.86 -3.64
N ARG A 177 7.02 -4.41 -4.80
CA ARG A 177 7.77 -3.45 -5.61
C ARG A 177 7.95 -2.13 -4.86
N LEU A 178 6.89 -1.63 -4.22
CA LEU A 178 6.95 -0.40 -3.44
C LEU A 178 7.90 -0.54 -2.25
N THR A 179 7.76 -1.59 -1.44
CA THR A 179 8.65 -1.91 -0.32
C THR A 179 10.12 -1.95 -0.77
N HIS A 180 10.40 -2.67 -1.86
CA HIS A 180 11.75 -2.76 -2.40
C HIS A 180 12.29 -1.40 -2.86
N ARG A 181 11.47 -0.59 -3.55
CA ARG A 181 11.89 0.74 -4.01
C ARG A 181 12.12 1.71 -2.86
N VAL A 182 11.30 1.65 -1.81
CA VAL A 182 11.49 2.46 -0.60
C VAL A 182 12.79 2.06 0.09
N GLN A 183 13.06 0.75 0.20
CA GLN A 183 14.33 0.24 0.72
C GLN A 183 15.52 0.69 -0.14
N GLU A 184 15.41 0.61 -1.47
CA GLU A 184 16.46 1.07 -2.38
C GLU A 184 16.72 2.57 -2.28
N ASP A 185 15.68 3.41 -2.34
CA ASP A 185 15.79 4.87 -2.25
C ASP A 185 16.43 5.29 -0.91
N PHE A 186 16.01 4.67 0.21
CA PHE A 186 16.61 4.91 1.52
C PHE A 186 18.12 4.66 1.56
N HIS A 187 18.54 3.45 1.16
CA HIS A 187 19.97 3.08 1.22
C HIS A 187 20.79 3.89 0.22
N GLN A 188 20.24 4.21 -0.96
CA GLN A 188 20.91 5.07 -1.93
C GLN A 188 21.10 6.50 -1.43
N GLN A 189 20.08 7.11 -0.81
CA GLN A 189 20.19 8.47 -0.27
C GLN A 189 21.26 8.58 0.83
N LEU A 190 21.42 7.53 1.64
CA LEU A 190 22.40 7.49 2.73
C LEU A 190 23.75 6.87 2.33
N ASN A 191 23.94 6.46 1.07
CA ASN A 191 25.12 5.73 0.59
C ASN A 191 25.43 4.46 1.42
N LEU A 192 24.39 3.73 1.81
CA LEU A 192 24.47 2.48 2.56
C LEU A 192 24.38 1.26 1.63
N PRO A 193 24.98 0.12 2.01
CA PRO A 193 24.80 -1.12 1.25
C PRO A 193 23.34 -1.59 1.33
N LEU A 194 22.83 -2.23 0.29
CA LEU A 194 21.50 -2.84 0.33
C LEU A 194 21.53 -4.15 1.11
N PRO A 195 20.55 -4.39 2.00
CA PRO A 195 20.39 -5.69 2.64
C PRO A 195 20.11 -6.78 1.61
N PRO A 196 20.54 -8.03 1.89
CA PRO A 196 20.20 -9.15 1.02
C PRO A 196 18.67 -9.31 0.99
N ARG A 197 18.13 -9.57 -0.20
CA ARG A 197 16.68 -9.79 -0.37
C ARG A 197 16.23 -10.96 0.50
N ARG A 198 15.55 -10.66 1.61
CA ARG A 198 14.83 -11.68 2.37
C ARG A 198 13.56 -12.02 1.61
N HIS A 199 13.35 -13.31 1.34
CA HIS A 199 12.08 -13.75 0.80
C HIS A 199 11.00 -13.51 1.86
N ALA A 200 10.09 -12.59 1.58
CA ALA A 200 8.88 -12.36 2.35
C ALA A 200 8.24 -13.70 2.78
N ARG A 201 8.00 -13.87 4.09
CA ARG A 201 7.33 -15.05 4.64
C ARG A 201 5.84 -14.91 4.35
N PHE A 202 5.27 -15.80 3.53
CA PHE A 202 3.82 -15.91 3.30
C PHE A 202 3.28 -17.14 4.02
#